data_AF-A0A1G9X126-F1
#
_entry.id   AF-A0A1G9X126-F1
#
_cell.length_a   1.000
_cell.length_b   1.000
_cell.length_c   1.000
_cell.angle_alpha   90.00
_cell.angle_beta   90.00
_cell.angle_gamma   90.00
#
_symmetry.space_group_name_H-M   'P 1'
#
loop_
_entity.id
_entity.type
_entity.pdbx_description
1 polymer ?
#
loop_
_entity_poly.entity_id
_entity_poly.type
_entity_poly.pdbx_seq_one_letter_code
_entity_poly.pdbx_strand_id
1 'polypeptide(L)'
;MGLIIAGAVNAYTKTLIDPTPVPEALTKEEVKADRLVEQIKLDVFKVANVWNALNGYKDVAPGVDWVMKDNDERMDFLEEMLDISENLLSVDARKMLISVSYASTGAPKEDIESRALAINSRLAVLIGLFRSMSAKLRADAA
;
A
#
# COMPACT_ATOMS: atom_id res chain seq x y z
N MET A 1 -41.96 -33.96 6.66
CA MET A 1 -40.60 -34.42 7.01
C MET A 1 -39.95 -34.85 5.70
N GLY A 2 -39.39 -33.96 4.86
CA GLY A 2 -38.18 -33.15 5.09
C GLY A 2 -36.96 -34.09 4.99
N LEU A 3 -35.97 -33.96 4.11
CA LEU A 3 -35.44 -32.84 3.33
C LEU A 3 -34.67 -33.51 2.15
N ILE A 4 -35.03 -33.25 0.88
CA ILE A 4 -34.12 -33.61 -0.23
C ILE A 4 -33.04 -32.54 -0.22
N ILE A 5 -31.78 -32.96 -0.10
CA ILE A 5 -30.59 -32.10 -0.08
C ILE A 5 -30.44 -31.48 -1.47
N ALA A 6 -31.22 -30.42 -1.73
CA ALA A 6 -31.06 -29.50 -2.83
C ALA A 6 -29.90 -28.56 -2.49
N GLY A 7 -28.67 -28.99 -2.76
CA GLY A 7 -27.50 -28.16 -2.49
C GLY A 7 -26.24 -28.48 -3.28
N ALA A 8 -26.04 -29.72 -3.75
CA ALA A 8 -24.75 -30.11 -4.35
C ALA A 8 -24.78 -30.35 -5.86
N VAL A 9 -25.94 -30.45 -6.50
CA VAL A 9 -26.02 -30.92 -7.91
C VAL A 9 -26.00 -29.77 -8.94
N ASN A 10 -26.13 -28.50 -8.52
CA ASN A 10 -26.32 -27.40 -9.47
C ASN A 10 -25.03 -26.71 -9.96
N ALA A 11 -23.87 -26.99 -9.36
CA ALA A 11 -22.61 -26.36 -9.77
C ALA A 11 -21.88 -27.15 -10.87
N TYR A 12 -21.99 -28.49 -10.87
CA TYR A 12 -21.29 -29.35 -11.83
C TYR A 12 -22.06 -29.57 -13.15
N THR A 13 -23.37 -29.36 -13.16
CA THR A 13 -24.19 -29.54 -14.37
C THR A 13 -24.21 -28.28 -15.25
N LYS A 14 -23.91 -27.10 -14.70
CA LYS A 14 -23.89 -25.84 -15.45
C LYS A 14 -22.66 -25.68 -16.34
N THR A 15 -21.53 -26.28 -15.96
CA THR A 15 -20.27 -26.29 -16.72
C THR A 15 -20.32 -27.10 -18.02
N LEU A 16 -21.35 -27.93 -18.23
CA LEU A 16 -21.51 -28.71 -19.46
C LEU A 16 -22.24 -27.94 -20.58
N ILE A 17 -22.79 -26.75 -20.30
CA ILE A 17 -23.69 -26.05 -21.23
C ILE A 17 -23.12 -24.71 -21.71
N ASP A 18 -22.06 -24.17 -21.10
CA ASP A 18 -21.52 -22.87 -21.48
C ASP A 18 -19.99 -22.80 -21.27
N PRO A 19 -19.17 -22.62 -22.32
CA PRO A 19 -17.71 -22.49 -22.20
C PRO A 19 -17.33 -21.04 -21.86
N THR A 20 -18.08 -20.41 -20.96
CA THR A 20 -17.63 -19.14 -20.39
C THR A 20 -16.69 -19.50 -19.24
N PRO A 21 -15.41 -19.07 -19.24
CA PRO A 21 -14.54 -19.27 -18.10
C PRO A 21 -15.20 -18.60 -16.90
N VAL A 22 -15.61 -19.40 -15.92
CA VAL A 22 -15.89 -18.87 -14.59
C VAL A 22 -14.58 -18.23 -14.13
N PRO A 23 -14.56 -16.96 -13.71
CA PRO A 23 -13.36 -16.39 -13.11
C PRO A 23 -12.90 -17.35 -12.02
N GLU A 24 -11.68 -17.88 -12.14
CA GLU A 24 -11.13 -18.75 -11.11
C GLU A 24 -11.25 -18.01 -9.78
N ALA A 25 -11.94 -18.63 -8.81
CA ALA A 25 -12.10 -18.03 -7.51
C ALA A 25 -10.70 -17.80 -6.91
N LEU A 26 -10.44 -16.58 -6.43
CA LEU A 26 -9.15 -16.21 -5.85
C LEU A 26 -8.68 -17.25 -4.82
N THR A 27 -7.43 -17.66 -4.94
CA THR A 27 -6.72 -18.48 -3.97
C THR A 27 -6.56 -17.74 -2.64
N LYS A 28 -6.26 -18.47 -1.56
CA LYS A 28 -6.06 -17.84 -0.23
C LYS A 28 -4.86 -16.90 -0.23
N GLU A 29 -3.84 -17.28 -0.99
CA GLU A 29 -2.60 -16.55 -1.19
C GLU A 29 -2.86 -15.22 -1.90
N GLU A 30 -3.68 -15.22 -2.97
CA GLU A 30 -4.09 -13.99 -3.66
C GLU A 30 -4.91 -13.07 -2.76
N VAL A 31 -5.85 -13.61 -1.98
CA VAL A 31 -6.64 -12.81 -1.01
C VAL A 31 -5.74 -12.21 0.08
N LYS A 32 -4.69 -12.92 0.51
CA LYS A 32 -3.73 -12.42 1.48
C LYS A 32 -2.90 -11.28 0.87
N ALA A 33 -2.41 -11.45 -0.36
CA ALA A 33 -1.68 -10.44 -1.09
C ALA A 33 -2.53 -9.17 -1.29
N ASP A 34 -3.78 -9.31 -1.75
CA ASP A 34 -4.72 -8.19 -1.92
C ASP A 34 -4.88 -7.39 -0.63
N ARG A 35 -5.10 -8.06 0.50
CA ARG A 35 -5.26 -7.39 1.81
C ARG A 35 -3.99 -6.66 2.23
N LEU A 36 -2.83 -7.23 1.93
CA LEU A 36 -1.54 -6.61 2.26
C LEU A 36 -1.30 -5.34 1.43
N VAL A 37 -1.57 -5.40 0.12
CA VAL A 37 -1.50 -4.24 -0.78
C VAL A 37 -2.46 -3.15 -0.34
N GLU A 38 -3.69 -3.50 0.02
CA GLU A 38 -4.69 -2.56 0.51
C GLU A 38 -4.28 -1.88 1.82
N GLN A 39 -3.67 -2.61 2.76
CA GLN A 39 -3.14 -2.03 3.98
C GLN A 39 -2.00 -1.05 3.69
N ILE A 40 -1.05 -1.43 2.84
CA ILE A 40 0.10 -0.58 2.50
C ILE A 40 -0.34 0.68 1.79
N LYS A 41 -1.33 0.57 0.89
CA LYS A 41 -1.94 1.72 0.23
C LYS A 41 -2.38 2.75 1.27
N LEU A 42 -3.12 2.34 2.30
CA LEU A 42 -3.59 3.27 3.32
C LEU A 42 -2.42 3.98 4.02
N ASP A 43 -1.35 3.24 4.32
CA ASP A 43 -0.19 3.79 5.04
C ASP A 43 0.65 4.75 4.18
N VAL A 44 0.90 4.41 2.91
CA VAL A 44 1.62 5.27 1.95
C VAL A 44 0.84 6.56 1.70
N PHE A 45 -0.47 6.46 1.42
CA PHE A 45 -1.30 7.64 1.20
C PHE A 45 -1.41 8.51 2.45
N LYS A 46 -1.47 7.91 3.63
CA LYS A 46 -1.46 8.66 4.90
C LYS A 46 -0.18 9.46 5.07
N VAL A 47 0.98 8.89 4.76
CA VAL A 47 2.26 9.61 4.82
C VAL A 47 2.29 10.77 3.82
N ALA A 48 1.89 10.54 2.58
CA ALA A 48 1.82 11.58 1.56
C ALA A 48 0.87 12.72 1.98
N ASN A 49 -0.30 12.38 2.52
CA ASN A 49 -1.30 13.37 2.93
C ASN A 49 -0.90 14.14 4.19
N VAL A 50 -0.15 13.53 5.12
CA VAL A 50 0.46 14.28 6.23
C VAL A 50 1.42 15.34 5.70
N TRP A 51 2.26 15.00 4.72
CA TRP A 51 3.15 15.99 4.10
C TRP A 51 2.38 17.07 3.34
N ASN A 52 1.33 16.70 2.59
CA ASN A 52 0.47 17.67 1.89
C ASN A 52 -0.20 18.64 2.86
N ALA A 53 -0.77 18.13 3.95
CA ALA A 53 -1.43 18.95 4.97
C ALA A 53 -0.45 19.96 5.60
N LEU A 54 0.79 19.56 5.86
CA LEU A 54 1.83 20.47 6.38
C LEU A 54 2.20 21.58 5.40
N ASN A 55 2.02 21.36 4.10
CA ASN A 55 2.34 22.31 3.05
C ASN A 55 1.10 23.04 2.47
N GLY A 56 -0.09 22.79 3.01
CA GLY A 56 -1.35 23.37 2.52
C GLY A 56 -1.81 22.83 1.17
N TYR A 57 -1.29 21.68 0.73
CA TYR A 57 -1.75 20.98 -0.47
C TYR A 57 -2.99 20.13 -0.17
N LYS A 58 -3.72 19.77 -1.23
CA LYS A 58 -4.89 18.88 -1.11
C LYS A 58 -4.45 17.44 -0.87
N ASP A 59 -5.29 16.69 -0.15
CA ASP A 59 -5.12 15.25 -0.01
C ASP A 59 -5.22 14.55 -1.37
N VAL A 60 -4.38 13.54 -1.55
CA VAL A 60 -4.40 12.63 -2.68
C VAL A 60 -5.06 11.31 -2.27
N ALA A 61 -5.73 10.68 -3.23
CA ALA A 61 -6.35 9.37 -3.09
C ALA A 61 -6.01 8.50 -4.32
N PRO A 62 -6.12 7.17 -4.22
CA PRO A 62 -5.94 6.30 -5.37
C PRO A 62 -6.89 6.69 -6.52
N GLY A 63 -6.39 6.62 -7.75
CA GLY A 63 -7.19 6.85 -8.95
C GLY A 63 -8.30 5.81 -9.12
N VAL A 64 -9.28 6.14 -9.95
CA VAL A 64 -10.38 5.19 -10.30
C VAL A 64 -9.87 3.93 -10.99
N ASP A 65 -8.68 3.98 -11.58
CA ASP A 65 -7.99 2.87 -12.22
C ASP A 65 -7.33 1.92 -11.20
N TRP A 66 -7.25 2.28 -9.91
CA TRP A 66 -6.66 1.42 -8.86
C TRP A 66 -7.27 0.01 -8.83
N VAL A 67 -8.59 -0.07 -8.97
CA VAL A 67 -9.31 -1.35 -8.96
C VAL A 67 -9.06 -2.20 -10.21
N MET A 68 -8.56 -1.59 -11.28
CA MET A 68 -8.22 -2.27 -12.53
C MET A 68 -6.79 -2.81 -12.54
N LYS A 69 -5.92 -2.30 -11.65
CA LYS A 69 -4.54 -2.73 -11.52
C LYS A 69 -4.44 -4.09 -10.84
N ASP A 70 -3.48 -4.90 -11.26
CA ASP A 70 -3.07 -6.07 -10.48
C ASP A 70 -2.22 -5.66 -9.26
N ASN A 71 -1.87 -6.64 -8.42
CA ASN A 71 -1.13 -6.35 -7.19
C ASN A 71 0.30 -5.89 -7.44
N ASP A 72 0.95 -6.33 -8.51
CA ASP A 72 2.32 -5.91 -8.83
C ASP A 72 2.32 -4.47 -9.32
N GLU A 73 1.39 -4.10 -10.20
CA GLU A 73 1.19 -2.73 -10.66
C GLU A 73 0.82 -1.78 -9.51
N ARG A 74 -0.02 -2.25 -8.57
CA ARG A 74 -0.35 -1.49 -7.35
C ARG A 74 0.89 -1.28 -6.49
N MET A 75 1.72 -2.30 -6.30
CA MET A 75 2.93 -2.18 -5.52
C MET A 75 3.96 -1.27 -6.19
N ASP A 76 4.11 -1.32 -7.52
CA ASP A 76 4.97 -0.40 -8.27
C ASP A 76 4.56 1.05 -8.04
N PHE A 77 3.26 1.31 -8.15
CA PHE A 77 2.70 2.65 -7.89
C PHE A 77 2.96 3.12 -6.45
N LEU A 78 2.80 2.23 -5.46
CA LEU A 78 3.03 2.57 -4.05
C LEU A 78 4.52 2.81 -3.76
N GLU A 79 5.42 2.07 -4.39
CA GLU A 79 6.86 2.31 -4.31
C GLU A 79 7.24 3.67 -4.90
N GLU A 80 6.70 4.02 -6.07
CA GLU A 80 6.95 5.32 -6.71
C GLU A 80 6.42 6.49 -5.85
N MET A 81 5.20 6.37 -5.30
CA MET A 81 4.67 7.36 -4.37
C MET A 81 5.54 7.52 -3.13
N LEU A 82 6.13 6.43 -2.64
CA LEU A 82 7.02 6.46 -1.50
C LEU A 82 8.36 7.10 -1.82
N ASP A 83 8.92 6.85 -3.01
CA ASP A 83 10.14 7.51 -3.51
C ASP A 83 9.95 9.04 -3.56
N ILE A 84 8.81 9.50 -4.06
CA ILE A 84 8.44 10.92 -4.11
C ILE A 84 8.35 11.50 -2.69
N SER A 85 7.64 10.81 -1.79
CA SER A 85 7.44 11.24 -0.41
C SER A 85 8.77 11.30 0.36
N GLU A 86 9.66 10.33 0.14
CA GLU A 86 11.02 10.31 0.70
C GLU A 86 11.84 11.50 0.24
N ASN A 87 11.84 11.79 -1.06
CA ASN A 87 12.60 12.91 -1.58
C ASN A 87 12.10 14.25 -1.02
N LEU A 88 10.78 14.48 -1.05
CA LEU A 88 10.15 15.71 -0.56
C LEU A 88 10.43 15.92 0.93
N LEU A 89 10.17 14.90 1.75
CA LEU A 89 10.39 15.01 3.19
C LEU A 89 11.88 15.20 3.54
N SER A 90 12.78 14.59 2.77
CA SER A 90 14.22 14.71 2.99
C SER A 90 14.74 16.10 2.65
N VAL A 91 14.19 16.73 1.61
CA VAL A 91 14.49 18.13 1.30
C VAL A 91 14.10 19.03 2.46
N ASP A 92 12.91 18.84 3.04
CA ASP A 92 12.45 19.65 4.17
C ASP A 92 13.23 19.37 5.46
N ALA A 93 13.52 18.11 5.77
CA ALA A 93 14.35 17.73 6.91
C ALA A 93 15.76 18.37 6.83
N ARG A 94 16.37 18.39 5.64
CA ARG A 94 17.69 19.00 5.43
C ARG A 94 17.68 20.52 5.61
N LYS A 95 16.61 21.22 5.20
CA LYS A 95 16.44 22.66 5.49
C LYS A 95 16.44 22.92 7.00
N MET A 96 15.98 21.95 7.78
CA MET A 96 15.97 21.98 9.23
C MET A 96 17.25 21.43 9.87
N LEU A 97 18.30 21.14 9.10
CA LEU A 97 19.56 20.53 9.58
C LEU A 97 19.36 19.17 10.26
N ILE A 98 18.34 18.41 9.84
CA ILE A 98 18.09 17.03 10.30
C ILE A 98 18.74 16.07 9.31
N SER A 99 19.60 15.18 9.81
CA SER A 99 20.22 14.13 9.01
C SER A 99 19.17 13.11 8.56
N VAL A 100 19.25 12.72 7.29
CA VAL A 100 18.38 11.70 6.69
C VAL A 100 19.18 10.44 6.41
N SER A 101 18.70 9.30 6.89
CA SER A 101 19.17 7.98 6.50
C SER A 101 17.97 7.17 6.03
N TYR A 102 17.99 6.72 4.78
CA TYR A 102 16.94 5.87 4.23
C TYR A 102 17.06 4.44 4.75
N ALA A 103 15.94 3.72 4.76
CA ALA A 103 15.96 2.29 5.04
C ALA A 103 16.65 1.57 3.87
N SER A 104 17.68 0.76 4.15
CA SER A 104 18.19 -0.19 3.16
C SER A 104 17.26 -1.40 3.16
N THR A 105 16.44 -1.53 2.13
CA THR A 105 15.56 -2.69 1.98
C THR A 105 16.33 -3.78 1.28
N GLY A 106 17.05 -4.61 2.04
CA GLY A 106 17.77 -5.79 1.53
C GLY A 106 16.86 -6.96 1.12
N ALA A 107 15.56 -6.70 0.88
CA ALA A 107 14.59 -7.71 0.51
C ALA A 107 14.60 -7.92 -1.02
N PRO A 108 14.61 -9.15 -1.52
CA PRO A 108 14.37 -9.45 -2.93
C PRO A 108 13.01 -8.88 -3.34
N LYS A 109 12.94 -8.14 -4.45
CA LYS A 109 11.67 -7.63 -5.00
C LYS A 109 10.88 -8.70 -5.76
N GLU A 110 10.91 -9.95 -5.29
CA GLU A 110 10.38 -11.08 -6.05
C GLU A 110 8.91 -11.38 -5.72
N ASP A 111 8.41 -10.94 -4.56
CA ASP A 111 7.02 -11.20 -4.14
C ASP A 111 6.40 -10.02 -3.36
N ILE A 112 5.05 -9.99 -3.33
CA ILE A 112 4.26 -8.93 -2.67
C ILE A 112 4.60 -8.78 -1.18
N GLU A 113 4.88 -9.87 -0.45
CA GLU A 113 5.19 -9.82 0.98
C GLU A 113 6.57 -9.20 1.25
N SER A 114 7.57 -9.56 0.46
CA SER A 114 8.90 -8.98 0.53
C SER A 114 8.89 -7.48 0.17
N ARG A 115 8.16 -7.11 -0.88
CA ARG A 115 7.95 -5.71 -1.28
C ARG A 115 7.19 -4.92 -0.20
N ALA A 116 6.19 -5.54 0.42
CA ALA A 116 5.44 -4.98 1.53
C ALA A 116 6.31 -4.67 2.74
N LEU A 117 7.19 -5.61 3.12
CA LEU A 117 8.14 -5.41 4.21
C LEU A 117 9.12 -4.26 3.91
N ALA A 118 9.58 -4.16 2.67
CA ALA A 118 10.43 -3.06 2.21
C ALA A 118 9.74 -1.71 2.38
N ILE A 119 8.49 -1.57 1.90
CA ILE A 119 7.69 -0.35 2.06
C ILE A 119 7.48 -0.01 3.54
N ASN A 120 7.11 -0.98 4.38
CA ASN A 120 6.89 -0.73 5.81
C ASN A 120 8.16 -0.22 6.52
N SER A 121 9.32 -0.76 6.16
CA SER A 121 10.60 -0.31 6.71
C SER A 121 10.90 1.15 6.35
N ARG A 122 10.61 1.53 5.10
CA ARG A 122 10.74 2.89 4.58
C ARG A 122 9.74 3.86 5.24
N LEU A 123 8.49 3.45 5.40
CA LEU A 123 7.46 4.22 6.11
C LEU A 123 7.86 4.51 7.57
N ALA A 124 8.48 3.54 8.26
CA ALA A 124 8.96 3.74 9.62
C ALA A 124 10.03 4.85 9.71
N VAL A 125 10.92 4.93 8.72
CA VAL A 125 11.92 6.01 8.61
C VAL A 125 11.24 7.37 8.40
N LEU A 126 10.24 7.45 7.50
CA LEU A 126 9.48 8.68 7.26
C LEU A 126 8.74 9.17 8.50
N ILE A 127 8.13 8.25 9.26
CA ILE A 127 7.50 8.58 10.55
C ILE A 127 8.54 9.12 11.53
N GLY A 128 9.74 8.53 11.56
CA GLY A 128 10.86 9.02 12.36
C GLY A 128 11.25 10.45 11.99
N LEU A 129 11.36 10.75 10.69
CA LEU A 129 11.66 12.09 10.18
C LEU A 129 10.59 13.12 10.58
N PHE A 130 9.30 12.79 10.42
CA PHE A 130 8.21 13.67 10.87
C PHE A 130 8.31 14.00 12.37
N ARG A 131 8.65 13.00 13.20
CA ARG A 131 8.85 13.21 14.64
C ARG A 131 10.01 14.14 14.93
N SER A 132 11.15 13.95 14.27
CA SER A 132 12.32 14.81 14.42
C SER A 132 12.04 16.26 13.97
N MET A 133 11.37 16.44 12.84
CA MET A 133 10.96 17.76 12.35
C MET A 133 9.98 18.43 13.31
N SER A 134 8.97 17.70 13.79
CA SER A 134 8.00 18.22 14.78
C SER A 134 8.67 18.64 16.09
N ALA A 135 9.65 17.86 16.58
CA ALA A 135 10.39 18.19 17.79
C ALA A 135 11.21 19.47 17.61
N LYS A 136 11.86 19.64 16.45
CA LYS A 136 12.62 20.84 16.15
C LYS A 136 11.75 22.09 16.07
N LEU A 137 10.61 22.02 15.37
CA LEU A 137 9.66 23.14 15.31
C LEU A 137 9.17 23.59 16.69
N ARG A 138 8.96 22.64 17.61
CA ARG A 138 8.55 22.96 18.99
C ARG A 138 9.68 23.61 19.79
N ALA A 139 10.92 23.17 19.60
CA ALA A 139 12.08 23.76 20.26
C ALA A 139 12.35 25.18 19.78
N ASP A 140 12.18 25.45 18.49
CA ASP A 140 12.37 26.78 17.90
C ASP A 140 11.24 27.78 18.27
N ALA A 141 10.09 27.28 18.73
CA ALA A 141 8.95 28.08 19.15
C ALA A 141 8.91 28.38 20.66
N ALA A 142 9.82 27.81 21.44
CA ALA A 142 9.92 27.96 22.91
C ALA A 142 10.98 29.01 23.29
#